data_AF-A0A0U0WAP0-F1
#
_entry.id   AF-A0A0U0WAP0-F1
#
_cell.length_a   1.000
_cell.length_b   1.000
_cell.length_c   1.000
_cell.angle_alpha   90.00
_cell.angle_beta   90.00
_cell.angle_gamma   90.00
#
_symmetry.space_group_name_H-M   'P 1'
#
loop_
_entity.id
_entity.type
_entity.pdbx_description
1 polymer ?
#
loop_
_entity_poly.entity_id
_entity_poly.type
_entity_poly.pdbx_seq_one_letter_code
_entity_poly.pdbx_strand_id
1 'polypeptide(L)'
;MRKVTAMGGGAARSAATPLLAVAAVLAPAAAHAAPVDDYVARKGKVVCGELDKAQSTGDIFRLSLKISHDTGFSLRDAASAVSQSAATYCPSNLALVRQAGSR
;
A
#
# COMPACT_ATOMS: atom_id res chain seq x y z
N MET A 1 13.53 52.49 -19.76
CA MET A 1 14.64 52.01 -20.62
C MET A 1 14.68 50.47 -20.60
N ARG A 2 14.23 49.82 -21.69
CA ARG A 2 14.76 48.58 -22.29
C ARG A 2 13.83 48.15 -23.42
N LYS A 3 14.33 48.25 -24.65
CA LYS A 3 13.77 47.68 -25.87
C LYS A 3 13.91 46.15 -25.82
N VAL A 4 12.91 45.42 -26.30
CA VAL A 4 13.14 44.28 -27.20
C VAL A 4 12.05 44.31 -28.27
N THR A 5 12.50 44.30 -29.52
CA THR A 5 11.75 44.34 -30.76
C THR A 5 11.86 42.97 -31.44
N ALA A 6 10.86 42.63 -32.28
CA ALA A 6 10.91 41.65 -33.38
C ALA A 6 10.74 40.17 -32.97
N MET A 7 10.12 39.26 -33.74
CA MET A 7 9.56 39.30 -35.10
C MET A 7 8.80 37.99 -35.36
N GLY A 8 7.75 38.06 -36.20
CA GLY A 8 7.29 36.95 -37.06
C GLY A 8 6.50 35.83 -36.36
N GLY A 9 5.38 35.33 -36.88
CA GLY A 9 4.74 35.48 -38.18
C GLY A 9 3.77 34.30 -38.30
N GLY A 10 2.61 34.53 -38.91
CA GLY A 10 1.65 33.45 -39.19
C GLY A 10 0.22 33.84 -38.89
N ALA A 11 -0.43 34.46 -39.87
CA ALA A 11 -1.86 34.59 -39.92
C ALA A 11 -2.52 33.21 -39.89
N ALA A 12 -3.34 32.95 -38.88
CA ALA A 12 -4.32 31.88 -38.91
C ALA A 12 -5.57 32.34 -38.15
N ARG A 13 -6.47 32.93 -38.94
CA ARG A 13 -7.94 32.90 -38.83
C ARG A 13 -8.54 32.69 -37.44
N SER A 14 -9.26 33.72 -37.01
CA SER A 14 -10.34 33.69 -36.02
C SER A 14 -11.06 32.34 -35.95
N ALA A 15 -10.92 31.67 -34.82
CA ALA A 15 -11.91 30.75 -34.31
C ALA A 15 -12.05 31.05 -32.81
N ALA A 16 -13.02 31.89 -32.49
CA ALA A 16 -13.53 32.00 -31.14
C ALA A 16 -14.20 30.67 -30.81
N THR A 17 -13.48 29.80 -30.12
CA THR A 17 -14.04 28.58 -29.51
C THR A 17 -14.00 28.80 -28.00
N PRO A 18 -15.09 29.30 -27.38
CA PRO A 18 -15.25 29.09 -25.95
C PRO A 18 -15.60 27.62 -25.79
N LEU A 19 -14.98 26.93 -24.83
CA LEU A 19 -15.61 25.94 -23.95
C LEU A 19 -14.56 24.99 -23.38
N LEU A 20 -14.63 24.88 -22.05
CA LEU A 20 -14.15 23.80 -21.23
C LEU A 20 -12.64 23.83 -20.94
N ALA A 21 -12.29 24.72 -20.02
CA ALA A 21 -11.30 24.42 -19.00
C ALA A 21 -11.78 23.17 -18.22
N VAL A 22 -11.51 21.99 -18.76
CA VAL A 22 -11.48 20.78 -17.95
C VAL A 22 -10.21 20.91 -17.12
N ALA A 23 -10.35 21.53 -15.96
CA ALA A 23 -9.46 21.25 -14.85
C ALA A 23 -9.55 19.74 -14.65
N ALA A 24 -8.60 19.01 -15.24
CA ALA A 24 -8.35 17.63 -14.88
C ALA A 24 -7.95 17.68 -13.42
N VAL A 25 -8.96 17.59 -12.56
CA VAL A 25 -8.80 17.39 -11.14
C VAL A 25 -7.92 16.16 -11.08
N LEU A 26 -6.68 16.37 -10.66
CA LEU A 26 -5.78 15.32 -10.24
C LEU A 26 -6.50 14.63 -9.10
N ALA A 27 -7.40 13.70 -9.42
CA ALA A 27 -7.85 12.71 -8.46
C ALA A 27 -6.56 12.07 -8.00
N PRO A 28 -6.21 12.16 -6.71
CA PRO A 28 -5.10 11.37 -6.23
C PRO A 28 -5.51 9.95 -6.59
N ALA A 29 -4.76 9.33 -7.51
CA ALA A 29 -4.83 7.90 -7.69
C ALA A 29 -4.68 7.38 -6.28
N ALA A 30 -5.78 6.89 -5.69
CA ALA A 30 -5.74 6.31 -4.39
C ALA A 30 -4.68 5.25 -4.55
N ALA A 31 -3.50 5.50 -3.98
CA ALA A 31 -2.47 4.51 -3.86
C ALA A 31 -3.14 3.50 -2.94
N HIS A 32 -3.87 2.56 -3.55
CA HIS A 32 -4.46 1.44 -2.88
C HIS A 32 -3.23 0.76 -2.29
N ALA A 33 -2.96 1.03 -1.01
CA ALA A 33 -1.91 0.36 -0.28
C ALA A 33 -2.04 -1.12 -0.59
N ALA A 34 -0.92 -1.81 -0.79
CA ALA A 34 -0.98 -3.22 -1.11
C ALA A 34 -1.94 -3.88 -0.10
N PRO A 35 -2.83 -4.79 -0.51
CA PRO A 35 -3.89 -5.29 0.37
C PRO A 35 -3.36 -5.80 1.72
N VAL A 36 -2.11 -6.30 1.71
CA VAL A 36 -1.33 -6.65 2.90
C VAL A 36 -1.03 -5.44 3.80
N ASP A 37 -0.53 -4.33 3.26
CA ASP A 37 -0.19 -3.12 4.01
C ASP A 37 -1.43 -2.49 4.67
N ASP A 38 -2.56 -2.44 3.95
CA ASP A 38 -3.85 -1.97 4.48
C ASP A 38 -4.36 -2.89 5.59
N TYR A 39 -4.21 -4.21 5.41
CA TYR A 39 -4.50 -5.17 6.46
C TYR A 39 -3.61 -4.97 7.69
N VAL A 40 -2.31 -4.79 7.52
CA VAL A 40 -1.35 -4.55 8.62
C VAL A 40 -1.70 -3.26 9.36
N ALA A 41 -2.03 -2.18 8.65
CA ALA A 41 -2.43 -0.91 9.26
C ALA A 41 -3.68 -1.06 10.14
N ARG A 42 -4.66 -1.89 9.72
CA ARG A 42 -5.91 -2.08 10.46
C ARG A 42 -5.86 -3.15 11.54
N LYS A 43 -5.13 -4.24 11.30
CA LYS A 43 -5.17 -5.48 12.11
C LYS A 43 -3.83 -5.85 12.73
N GLY A 44 -2.75 -5.15 12.42
CA GLY A 44 -1.40 -5.54 12.84
C GLY A 44 -1.22 -5.63 14.36
N LYS A 45 -1.87 -4.76 15.15
CA LYS A 45 -1.90 -4.89 16.62
C LYS A 45 -2.62 -6.17 17.11
N VAL A 46 -3.67 -6.59 16.42
CA VAL A 46 -4.42 -7.82 16.74
C VAL A 46 -3.57 -9.04 16.40
N VAL A 47 -2.98 -9.06 15.20
CA VAL A 47 -2.03 -10.10 14.78
C VAL A 47 -0.88 -10.21 15.78
N CYS A 48 -0.37 -9.07 16.23
CA CYS A 48 0.68 -9.01 17.23
C CYS A 48 0.28 -9.65 18.57
N GLY A 49 -0.92 -9.36 19.08
CA GLY A 49 -1.43 -9.99 20.31
C GLY A 49 -1.67 -11.50 20.17
N GLU A 50 -1.91 -12.00 18.96
CA GLU A 50 -1.96 -13.44 18.70
C GLU A 50 -0.54 -14.05 18.60
N LEU A 51 0.43 -13.32 18.06
CA LEU A 51 1.84 -13.72 18.07
C LEU A 51 2.44 -13.79 19.47
N ASP A 52 2.05 -12.90 20.38
CA ASP A 52 2.48 -12.95 21.79
C ASP A 52 2.02 -14.23 22.51
N LYS A 53 0.96 -14.87 22.01
CA LYS A 53 0.44 -16.14 22.53
C LYS A 53 0.99 -17.35 21.78
N ALA A 54 1.63 -17.15 20.63
CA ALA A 54 2.13 -18.23 19.81
C ALA A 54 3.35 -18.88 20.49
N GLN A 55 3.29 -20.19 20.70
CA GLN A 55 4.37 -20.95 21.33
C GLN A 55 5.16 -21.78 20.32
N SER A 56 4.65 -21.91 19.10
CA SER A 56 5.23 -22.77 18.07
C SER A 56 5.08 -22.19 16.66
N THR A 57 5.91 -22.69 15.75
CA THR A 57 5.77 -22.45 14.29
C THR A 57 4.37 -22.87 13.78
N GLY A 58 3.78 -23.91 14.35
CA GLY A 58 2.44 -24.37 13.99
C GLY A 58 1.34 -23.36 14.30
N ASP A 59 1.50 -22.58 15.38
CA ASP A 59 0.55 -21.53 15.75
C ASP A 59 0.62 -20.35 14.78
N ILE A 60 1.83 -19.97 14.34
CA ILE A 60 2.03 -18.92 13.33
C ILE A 60 1.46 -19.36 11.98
N PHE A 61 1.61 -20.63 11.63
CA PHE A 61 1.00 -21.18 10.41
C PHE A 61 -0.52 -21.18 10.49
N ARG A 62 -1.11 -21.59 11.63
CA ARG A 62 -2.56 -21.48 11.87
C ARG A 62 -3.04 -20.04 11.82
N LEU A 63 -2.27 -19.09 12.33
CA LEU A 63 -2.59 -17.67 12.23
C LEU A 63 -2.61 -17.22 10.77
N SER A 64 -1.62 -17.62 9.98
CA SER A 64 -1.57 -17.33 8.53
C SER A 64 -2.74 -17.96 7.78
N LEU A 65 -3.13 -19.20 8.12
CA LEU A 65 -4.32 -19.86 7.56
C LEU A 65 -5.61 -19.10 7.90
N LYS A 66 -5.77 -18.68 9.15
CA LYS A 66 -6.93 -17.90 9.60
C LYS A 66 -7.02 -16.59 8.84
N ILE A 67 -5.90 -15.86 8.72
CA ILE A 67 -5.85 -14.60 7.96
C ILE A 67 -6.22 -14.86 6.50
N SER A 68 -5.63 -15.87 5.86
CA SER A 68 -5.93 -16.26 4.48
C SER A 68 -7.42 -16.53 4.26
N HIS A 69 -8.05 -17.27 5.19
CA HIS A 69 -9.48 -17.56 5.14
C HIS A 69 -10.34 -16.30 5.34
N ASP A 70 -9.99 -15.45 6.30
CA ASP A 70 -10.80 -14.27 6.67
C ASP A 70 -10.70 -13.13 5.65
N THR A 71 -9.58 -13.02 4.92
CA THR A 71 -9.33 -11.93 3.97
C THR A 71 -9.35 -12.36 2.50
N GLY A 72 -9.35 -13.67 2.22
CA GLY A 72 -9.15 -14.20 0.87
C GLY A 72 -7.71 -14.07 0.35
N PHE A 73 -6.75 -13.73 1.23
CA PHE A 73 -5.34 -13.66 0.87
C PHE A 73 -4.79 -15.04 0.49
N SER A 74 -3.79 -15.06 -0.40
CA SER A 74 -2.96 -16.24 -0.54
C SER A 74 -2.24 -16.52 0.80
N LEU A 75 -1.84 -17.77 1.04
CA LEU A 75 -1.05 -18.08 2.24
C LEU A 75 0.26 -17.28 2.30
N ARG A 76 0.83 -16.94 1.14
CA ARG A 76 2.03 -16.10 1.04
C ARG A 76 1.76 -14.67 1.49
N ASP A 77 0.65 -14.08 1.08
CA ASP A 77 0.26 -12.73 1.47
C ASP A 77 -0.14 -12.68 2.94
N ALA A 78 -0.80 -13.72 3.44
CA ALA A 78 -1.12 -13.86 4.87
C ALA A 78 0.16 -13.98 5.73
N ALA A 79 1.12 -14.80 5.33
CA ALA A 79 2.42 -14.89 6.01
C ALA A 79 3.20 -13.56 5.95
N SER A 80 3.08 -12.82 4.84
CA SER A 80 3.66 -11.49 4.70
C SER A 80 2.99 -10.48 5.64
N ALA A 81 1.66 -10.54 5.76
CA ALA A 81 0.90 -9.74 6.71
C ALA A 81 1.31 -10.02 8.17
N VAL A 82 1.53 -11.29 8.53
CA VAL A 82 2.04 -11.67 9.86
C VAL A 82 3.43 -11.09 10.09
N SER A 83 4.33 -11.25 9.13
CA SER A 83 5.71 -10.77 9.23
C SER A 83 5.81 -9.25 9.34
N GLN A 84 5.06 -8.52 8.50
CA GLN A 84 5.00 -7.07 8.55
C GLN A 84 4.33 -6.58 9.85
N SER A 85 3.26 -7.23 10.31
CA SER A 85 2.62 -6.89 11.58
C SER A 85 3.57 -7.08 12.76
N ALA A 86 4.35 -8.17 12.79
CA ALA A 86 5.37 -8.39 13.80
C ALA A 86 6.45 -7.29 13.75
N ALA A 87 6.95 -6.97 12.55
CA ALA A 87 7.96 -5.93 12.37
C ALA A 87 7.50 -4.55 12.86
N THR A 88 6.24 -4.19 12.61
CA THR A 88 5.69 -2.88 12.94
C THR A 88 5.22 -2.78 14.40
N TYR A 89 4.61 -3.83 14.97
CA TYR A 89 3.90 -3.74 16.25
C TYR A 89 4.49 -4.57 17.40
N CYS A 90 5.21 -5.67 17.13
CA CYS A 90 5.93 -6.46 18.17
C CYS A 90 7.25 -7.02 17.62
N PRO A 91 8.30 -6.19 17.55
CA PRO A 91 9.59 -6.62 17.01
C PRO A 91 10.24 -7.73 17.83
N SER A 92 9.85 -7.94 19.10
CA SER A 92 10.28 -9.09 19.91
C SER A 92 9.91 -10.44 19.29
N ASN A 93 8.80 -10.50 18.54
CA ASN A 93 8.30 -11.74 17.93
C ASN A 93 8.87 -11.97 16.53
N LEU A 94 9.68 -11.06 15.98
CA LEU A 94 10.27 -11.20 14.64
C LEU A 94 11.13 -12.45 14.51
N ALA A 95 11.87 -12.84 15.56
CA ALA A 95 12.72 -14.02 15.53
C ALA A 95 11.88 -15.30 15.36
N LEU A 96 10.77 -15.39 16.10
CA LEU A 96 9.81 -16.49 16.04
C LEU A 96 9.15 -16.59 14.65
N VAL A 97 8.71 -15.45 14.10
CA VAL A 97 8.10 -15.39 12.76
C VAL A 97 9.12 -15.73 11.66
N ARG A 98 10.35 -15.25 11.75
CA ARG A 98 11.42 -15.61 10.79
C ARG A 98 11.72 -17.10 10.81
N GLN A 99 11.80 -17.72 11.99
CA GLN A 99 12.00 -19.18 12.08
C GLN A 99 10.85 -19.96 11.43
N ALA A 100 9.62 -19.44 11.49
CA ALA A 100 8.48 -20.06 10.84
C ALA A 100 8.47 -19.90 9.31
N GLY A 101 9.02 -18.81 8.78
CA GLY A 101 9.11 -18.55 7.34
C GLY A 101 10.29 -19.22 6.61
N SER A 102 11.26 -19.77 7.36
CA SER A 102 12.48 -20.38 6.80
C SER A 102 12.38 -21.89 6.51
N ARG A 103 11.19 -22.49 6.65
CA ARG A 103 10.98 -23.94 6.42
C ARG A 103 10.34 -24.22 5.07
#